data_AF-A0AAX0WXN0-F1
#
_entry.id   AF-A0AAX0WXN0-F1
#
_cell.length_a   1.000
_cell.length_b   1.000
_cell.length_c   1.000
_cell.angle_alpha   90.00
_cell.angle_beta   90.00
_cell.angle_gamma   90.00
#
_symmetry.space_group_name_H-M   'P 1'
#
loop_
_entity.id
_entity.type
_entity.pdbx_description
1 polymer ?
#
loop_
_entity_poly.entity_id
_entity_poly.type
_entity_poly.pdbx_seq_one_letter_code
_entity_poly.pdbx_strand_id
1 'polypeptide(L)'
;MDEQGLKQGERTIPKEQNSSFSAWSQSYQLWNDGLHYSIDFWQRSTLFFDTLRQRANDMMAHEQQGMPPPLRFTYEQVLDGRNLKPKTNYALLKILEVDDICFKNCFDPNKPPVIIVDPRAGHGPGIGGFKRDSEIGIALHRGHAVYFVTFYPHPIPHQTLSDVLATMKQFVEQVKIWHQNQSPILYGNCQAGWMLALLASDCKGLVGPLVMNGSPISYWASSKEETNPMQLLGGLLGGVWLTRFLSDLNDGTLDGAWLVQNFECLNPTTAIWDKYHRLFDEIDTERARFLDFEHWWNGFYQFSQEEITETVASLFIGNQLERGEITLHHHCVLDLKRIHNPIVIFASQGDEITPPYQALHWLRTIYPTTTDLKRAKQCIVYLLHPTVGHLGIFVSAKVVRLEHRAILEHCAAIEELPPGLYEMIIDNPTGDPDCSKEQYRVRFEERDLTELCSIKPLEPFESVRKISEANDYHYRILGQPWVRAFSNPLSTFWLEKMHPMRLSRTVFSEKMNPTMRSMSWLARVVEENRQALVEENVFKKLEQLGCDMIRSSIESLRNQRNECMEQVFEFLYGE
;
A
#
# COMPACT_ATOMS: atom_id res chain seq x y z
N MET A 1 -81.21 12.95 -64.36
CA MET A 1 -81.08 14.32 -64.90
C MET A 1 -79.60 14.61 -64.97
N ASP A 2 -79.12 14.79 -66.19
CA ASP A 2 -77.73 14.89 -66.62
C ASP A 2 -76.96 16.05 -65.97
N GLU A 3 -75.63 15.94 -65.85
CA GLU A 3 -74.69 16.56 -66.80
C GLU A 3 -73.21 16.29 -66.45
N GLN A 4 -72.42 16.08 -67.51
CA GLN A 4 -70.98 15.82 -67.53
C GLN A 4 -70.16 17.11 -67.34
N GLY A 5 -68.92 17.00 -66.84
CA GLY A 5 -67.89 18.00 -67.19
C GLY A 5 -66.62 18.08 -66.34
N LEU A 6 -65.54 17.41 -66.82
CA LEU A 6 -64.19 17.98 -67.03
C LEU A 6 -63.25 18.39 -65.86
N LYS A 7 -62.12 17.65 -65.76
CA LYS A 7 -60.68 18.08 -65.68
C LYS A 7 -59.89 17.33 -64.59
N GLN A 8 -58.99 16.42 -64.98
CA GLN A 8 -57.53 16.58 -65.21
C GLN A 8 -56.72 16.12 -63.99
N GLY A 9 -55.76 15.23 -64.26
CA GLY A 9 -54.99 14.52 -63.25
C GLY A 9 -53.98 15.38 -62.50
N GLU A 10 -53.82 15.07 -61.22
CA GLU A 10 -52.69 15.51 -60.41
C GLU A 10 -51.67 14.38 -60.31
N ARG A 11 -50.47 14.67 -60.81
CA ARG A 11 -49.25 13.93 -60.52
C ARG A 11 -49.00 14.00 -59.02
N THR A 12 -48.84 12.85 -58.37
CA THR A 12 -48.21 12.74 -57.05
C THR A 12 -46.76 13.20 -57.14
N ILE A 13 -46.47 14.37 -56.57
CA ILE A 13 -45.11 14.84 -56.27
C ILE A 13 -44.71 14.20 -54.93
N PRO A 14 -43.55 13.54 -54.80
CA PRO A 14 -43.06 13.10 -53.50
C PRO A 14 -42.76 14.33 -52.64
N LYS A 15 -43.34 14.40 -51.45
CA LYS A 15 -42.90 15.35 -50.42
C LYS A 15 -41.47 15.00 -50.03
N GLU A 16 -40.50 15.78 -50.49
CA GLU A 16 -39.20 15.89 -49.84
C GLU A 16 -39.45 16.32 -48.39
N GLN A 17 -39.34 15.36 -47.46
CA GLN A 17 -39.27 15.65 -46.04
C GLN A 17 -37.95 16.39 -45.78
N ASN A 18 -38.07 17.59 -45.22
CA ASN A 18 -37.00 18.52 -44.85
C ASN A 18 -35.83 17.84 -44.11
N SER A 19 -34.78 17.47 -44.86
CA SER A 19 -33.46 17.12 -44.32
C SER A 19 -32.74 18.32 -43.71
N SER A 20 -33.13 19.54 -44.07
CA SER A 20 -32.55 20.77 -43.55
C SER A 20 -32.93 21.02 -42.10
N PHE A 21 -34.22 20.92 -41.73
CA PHE A 21 -34.69 21.23 -40.38
C PHE A 21 -34.13 20.27 -39.31
N SER A 22 -33.96 18.99 -39.65
CA SER A 22 -33.27 18.02 -38.77
C SER A 22 -31.79 18.35 -38.61
N ALA A 23 -31.09 18.73 -39.68
CA ALA A 23 -29.68 19.15 -39.64
C ALA A 23 -29.46 20.43 -38.82
N TRP A 24 -30.38 21.40 -38.87
CA TRP A 24 -30.36 22.61 -38.03
C TRP A 24 -30.62 22.32 -36.55
N SER A 25 -31.53 21.40 -36.25
CA SER A 25 -31.79 20.98 -34.85
C SER A 25 -30.60 20.22 -34.25
N GLN A 26 -29.95 19.38 -35.06
CA GLN A 26 -28.78 18.59 -34.65
C GLN A 26 -27.53 19.47 -34.48
N SER A 27 -27.33 20.48 -35.35
CA SER A 27 -26.22 21.43 -35.22
C SER A 27 -26.38 22.36 -34.02
N TYR A 28 -27.60 22.80 -33.71
CA TYR A 28 -27.91 23.57 -32.51
C TYR A 28 -27.66 22.75 -31.23
N GLN A 29 -28.10 21.49 -31.20
CA GLN A 29 -27.87 20.59 -30.07
C GLN A 29 -26.37 20.33 -29.86
N LEU A 30 -25.60 20.07 -30.93
CA LEU A 30 -24.14 19.91 -30.85
C LEU A 30 -23.45 21.18 -30.32
N TRP A 31 -23.88 22.37 -30.75
CA TRP A 31 -23.30 23.61 -30.24
C TRP A 31 -23.61 23.83 -28.76
N ASN A 32 -24.85 23.56 -28.35
CA ASN A 32 -25.27 23.65 -26.96
C ASN A 32 -24.52 22.65 -26.08
N ASP A 33 -24.38 21.40 -26.54
CA ASP A 33 -23.59 20.36 -25.86
C ASP A 33 -22.13 20.78 -25.71
N GLY A 34 -21.54 21.40 -26.73
CA GLY A 34 -20.16 21.89 -26.70
C GLY A 34 -19.95 23.05 -25.74
N LEU A 35 -20.91 23.98 -25.65
CA LEU A 35 -20.86 25.06 -24.67
C LEU A 35 -20.98 24.55 -23.23
N HIS A 36 -22.00 23.73 -22.95
CA HIS A 36 -22.16 23.15 -21.61
C HIS A 36 -20.94 22.31 -21.22
N TYR A 37 -20.38 21.55 -22.16
CA TYR A 37 -19.14 20.81 -21.94
C TYR A 37 -17.97 21.72 -21.60
N SER A 38 -17.79 22.81 -22.35
CA SER A 38 -16.70 23.75 -22.12
C SER A 38 -16.80 24.44 -20.76
N ILE A 39 -18.01 24.80 -20.33
CA ILE A 39 -18.28 25.38 -19.00
C ILE A 39 -17.92 24.38 -17.92
N ASP A 40 -18.48 23.17 -18.00
CA ASP A 40 -18.24 22.11 -17.02
C ASP A 40 -16.76 21.72 -16.94
N PHE A 41 -16.09 21.53 -18.08
CA PHE A 41 -14.66 21.22 -18.14
C PHE A 41 -13.81 22.30 -17.46
N TRP A 42 -14.11 23.58 -17.69
CA TRP A 42 -13.40 24.69 -17.04
C TRP A 42 -13.66 24.73 -15.53
N GLN A 43 -14.90 24.47 -15.11
CA GLN A 43 -15.27 24.38 -13.70
C GLN A 43 -14.55 23.21 -13.00
N ARG A 44 -14.60 22.01 -13.58
CA ARG A 44 -13.87 20.83 -13.07
C ARG A 44 -12.38 21.09 -13.00
N SER A 45 -11.80 21.74 -14.01
CA SER A 45 -10.38 22.13 -14.01
C SER A 45 -10.03 23.06 -12.86
N THR A 46 -10.86 24.08 -12.61
CA THR A 46 -10.66 25.02 -11.50
C THR A 46 -10.68 24.30 -10.15
N LEU A 47 -11.68 23.46 -9.91
CA LEU A 47 -11.81 22.69 -8.67
C LEU A 47 -10.70 21.64 -8.51
N PHE A 48 -10.26 21.02 -9.62
CA PHE A 48 -9.14 20.10 -9.63
C PHE A 48 -7.85 20.80 -9.19
N PHE A 49 -7.51 21.94 -9.79
CA PHE A 49 -6.31 22.69 -9.40
C PHE A 49 -6.40 23.25 -7.98
N ASP A 50 -7.59 23.66 -7.52
CA ASP A 50 -7.79 24.04 -6.12
C ASP A 50 -7.62 22.86 -5.15
N THR A 51 -8.03 21.66 -5.56
CA THR A 51 -7.79 20.43 -4.78
C THR A 51 -6.30 20.12 -4.70
N LEU A 52 -5.56 20.24 -5.83
CA LEU A 52 -4.10 20.06 -5.84
C LEU A 52 -3.37 21.10 -4.96
N ARG A 53 -3.89 22.33 -4.91
CA ARG A 53 -3.42 23.41 -4.01
C ARG A 53 -3.61 23.05 -2.55
N GLN A 54 -4.81 22.59 -2.18
CA GLN A 54 -5.11 22.12 -0.81
C GLN A 54 -4.17 21.01 -0.42
N ARG A 55 -4.06 19.96 -1.23
CA ARG A 55 -3.13 18.86 -1.04
C ARG A 55 -1.69 19.34 -0.79
N ALA A 56 -1.22 20.32 -1.55
CA ALA A 56 0.12 20.89 -1.37
C ALA A 56 0.26 21.68 -0.06
N ASN A 57 -0.73 22.51 0.27
CA ASN A 57 -0.74 23.29 1.51
C ASN A 57 -0.86 22.38 2.74
N ASP A 58 -1.69 21.34 2.68
CA ASP A 58 -1.91 20.35 3.73
C ASP A 58 -0.63 19.56 3.98
N MET A 59 0.05 19.10 2.92
CA MET A 59 1.37 18.47 3.01
C MET A 59 2.38 19.39 3.72
N MET A 60 2.47 20.67 3.33
CA MET A 60 3.39 21.61 3.98
C MET A 60 3.00 21.91 5.44
N ALA A 61 1.71 21.97 5.76
CA ALA A 61 1.24 22.18 7.12
C ALA A 61 1.55 20.96 8.01
N HIS A 62 1.38 19.75 7.47
CA HIS A 62 1.72 18.50 8.14
C HIS A 62 3.22 18.38 8.41
N GLU A 63 4.07 18.72 7.43
CA GLU A 63 5.53 18.84 7.62
C GLU A 63 5.88 19.83 8.76
N GLN A 64 5.23 20.99 8.80
CA GLN A 64 5.45 22.00 9.85
C GLN A 64 5.00 21.55 11.25
N GLN A 65 4.02 20.66 11.34
CA GLN A 65 3.56 20.06 12.59
C GLN A 65 4.46 18.90 13.06
N GLY A 66 5.52 18.57 12.30
CA GLY A 66 6.41 17.44 12.61
C GLY A 66 5.88 16.08 12.15
N MET A 67 4.92 16.07 11.22
CA MET A 67 4.30 14.89 10.62
C MET A 67 3.74 13.89 11.65
N PRO A 68 2.75 14.30 12.46
CA PRO A 68 2.06 13.37 13.35
C PRO A 68 1.33 12.27 12.55
N PRO A 69 1.18 11.05 13.11
CA PRO A 69 0.48 9.98 12.42
C PRO A 69 -1.00 10.35 12.21
N PRO A 70 -1.56 10.18 10.99
CA PRO A 70 -2.91 10.62 10.64
C PRO A 70 -3.98 9.63 11.14
N LEU A 71 -3.98 9.31 12.43
CA LEU A 71 -4.95 8.41 13.04
C LEU A 71 -6.28 9.15 13.31
N ARG A 72 -7.42 8.50 13.01
CA ARG A 72 -8.77 8.98 13.35
C ARG A 72 -9.18 8.66 14.80
N PHE A 73 -8.24 8.19 15.61
CA PHE A 73 -8.48 7.64 16.94
C PHE A 73 -7.80 8.53 17.98
N THR A 74 -8.39 8.69 19.15
CA THR A 74 -7.69 9.29 20.28
C THR A 74 -6.70 8.29 20.85
N TYR A 75 -5.47 8.73 21.10
CA TYR A 75 -4.41 7.87 21.60
C TYR A 75 -3.54 8.57 22.64
N GLU A 76 -2.90 7.78 23.49
CA GLU A 76 -1.82 8.21 24.37
C GLU A 76 -0.52 7.52 23.97
N GLN A 77 0.59 8.25 23.94
CA GLN A 77 1.90 7.63 23.80
C GLN A 77 2.30 7.00 25.13
N VAL A 78 2.47 5.68 25.15
CA VAL A 78 2.79 4.92 26.36
C VAL A 78 4.27 4.54 26.45
N LEU A 79 4.97 4.40 25.32
CA LEU A 79 6.42 4.20 25.26
C LEU A 79 7.03 5.00 24.11
N ASP A 80 8.24 5.50 24.35
CA ASP A 80 9.04 6.22 23.36
C ASP A 80 10.40 5.54 23.22
N GLY A 81 10.66 4.94 22.06
CA GLY A 81 11.90 4.24 21.75
C GLY A 81 13.13 5.14 21.83
N ARG A 82 12.99 6.46 21.75
CA ARG A 82 14.10 7.41 21.90
C ARG A 82 14.63 7.46 23.35
N ASN A 83 13.80 7.01 24.30
CA ASN A 83 14.11 6.94 25.72
C ASN A 83 14.51 5.52 26.17
N LEU A 84 14.47 4.53 25.27
CA LEU A 84 14.85 3.14 25.54
C LEU A 84 16.32 2.87 25.19
N LYS A 85 16.78 1.66 25.50
CA LYS A 85 18.09 1.13 25.06
C LYS A 85 17.86 -0.19 24.31
N PRO A 86 18.28 -0.31 23.04
CA PRO A 86 18.83 0.74 22.19
C PRO A 86 17.81 1.84 21.88
N LYS A 87 18.29 3.01 21.45
CA LYS A 87 17.42 4.13 21.07
C LYS A 87 16.94 3.97 19.65
N THR A 88 15.64 4.13 19.42
CA THR A 88 15.08 4.12 18.07
C THR A 88 14.03 5.21 17.88
N ASN A 89 13.68 5.49 16.62
CA ASN A 89 12.63 6.44 16.28
C ASN A 89 11.21 5.86 16.36
N TYR A 90 11.01 4.71 17.03
CA TYR A 90 9.70 4.09 17.18
C TYR A 90 9.05 4.51 18.50
N ALA A 91 7.72 4.52 18.54
CA ALA A 91 6.93 4.75 19.74
C ALA A 91 5.71 3.83 19.77
N LEU A 92 5.24 3.51 20.97
CA LEU A 92 4.04 2.72 21.19
C LEU A 92 2.91 3.65 21.62
N LEU A 93 1.82 3.63 20.86
CA LEU A 93 0.59 4.33 21.17
C LEU A 93 -0.43 3.34 21.73
N LYS A 94 -1.16 3.74 22.76
CA LYS A 94 -2.35 3.02 23.23
C LYS A 94 -3.58 3.77 22.73
N ILE A 95 -4.47 3.04 22.06
CA ILE A 95 -5.68 3.62 21.50
C ILE A 95 -6.75 3.70 22.59
N LEU A 96 -7.40 4.86 22.72
CA LEU A 96 -8.32 5.17 23.79
C LEU A 96 -9.78 5.14 23.34
N GLU A 97 -10.13 5.75 22.21
CA GLU A 97 -11.52 5.79 21.70
C GLU A 97 -11.61 6.25 20.23
N VAL A 98 -12.82 6.10 19.66
CA VAL A 98 -13.24 6.62 18.36
C VAL A 98 -14.49 7.44 18.55
N ASP A 99 -14.42 8.75 18.28
CA ASP A 99 -15.57 9.66 18.40
C ASP A 99 -16.29 9.46 19.76
N ASP A 100 -17.62 9.21 19.73
CA ASP A 100 -18.46 8.97 20.91
C ASP A 100 -18.46 7.49 21.38
N ILE A 101 -17.77 6.58 20.68
CA ILE A 101 -17.70 5.15 21.04
C ILE A 101 -16.53 4.93 22.00
N CYS A 102 -16.84 4.96 23.29
CA CYS A 102 -15.85 4.81 24.34
C CYS A 102 -15.42 3.33 24.50
N PHE A 103 -14.11 3.12 24.61
CA PHE A 103 -13.46 1.82 24.93
C PHE A 103 -14.11 1.10 26.11
N LYS A 104 -14.65 1.84 27.09
CA LYS A 104 -15.32 1.28 28.27
C LYS A 104 -16.54 0.39 27.94
N ASN A 105 -17.18 0.59 26.80
CA ASN A 105 -18.40 -0.16 26.44
C ASN A 105 -18.11 -1.44 25.65
N CYS A 106 -16.95 -1.54 24.99
CA CYS A 106 -16.60 -2.67 24.12
C CYS A 106 -15.44 -3.52 24.64
N PHE A 107 -14.61 -2.98 25.55
CA PHE A 107 -13.42 -3.66 26.05
C PHE A 107 -13.74 -4.92 26.87
N ASP A 108 -13.09 -6.03 26.51
CA ASP A 108 -13.10 -7.29 27.26
C ASP A 108 -11.69 -7.57 27.80
N PRO A 109 -11.47 -7.51 29.13
CA PRO A 109 -10.16 -7.74 29.73
C PRO A 109 -9.65 -9.18 29.59
N ASN A 110 -10.50 -10.13 29.17
CA ASN A 110 -10.10 -11.51 28.94
C ASN A 110 -9.58 -11.74 27.51
N LYS A 111 -9.76 -10.77 26.60
CA LYS A 111 -9.24 -10.88 25.25
C LYS A 111 -7.78 -10.44 25.18
N PRO A 112 -6.94 -11.15 24.39
CA PRO A 112 -5.55 -10.77 24.21
C PRO A 112 -5.46 -9.36 23.62
N PRO A 113 -4.49 -8.54 24.04
CA PRO A 113 -4.23 -7.25 23.41
C PRO A 113 -3.80 -7.44 21.95
N VAL A 114 -4.03 -6.44 21.10
CA VAL A 114 -3.59 -6.43 19.70
C VAL A 114 -2.56 -5.32 19.55
N ILE A 115 -1.40 -5.64 18.95
CA ILE A 115 -0.37 -4.67 18.58
C ILE A 115 -0.33 -4.60 17.05
N ILE A 116 -0.79 -3.47 16.51
CA ILE A 116 -0.78 -3.19 15.07
C ILE A 116 0.50 -2.44 14.71
N VAL A 117 1.19 -2.90 13.68
CA VAL A 117 2.45 -2.33 13.20
C VAL A 117 2.33 -2.06 11.71
N ASP A 118 2.45 -0.79 11.35
CA ASP A 118 2.39 -0.34 9.97
C ASP A 118 3.76 -0.43 9.27
N PRO A 119 3.76 -0.56 7.93
CA PRO A 119 4.99 -0.72 7.18
C PRO A 119 5.78 0.58 7.16
N ARG A 120 7.08 0.47 7.40
CA ARG A 120 8.06 1.50 7.05
C ARG A 120 8.47 1.32 5.58
N ALA A 121 7.61 1.78 4.68
CA ALA A 121 7.78 1.65 3.23
C ALA A 121 8.02 3.00 2.52
N GLY A 122 8.67 3.95 3.22
CA GLY A 122 8.92 5.32 2.75
C GLY A 122 7.83 6.32 3.12
N HIS A 123 6.62 5.84 3.41
CA HIS A 123 5.53 6.62 4.00
C HIS A 123 5.61 6.67 5.52
N GLY A 124 4.84 7.59 6.09
CA GLY A 124 4.52 7.60 7.53
C GLY A 124 3.59 6.46 7.94
N PRO A 125 3.56 6.15 9.25
CA PRO A 125 2.60 5.20 9.81
C PRO A 125 1.19 5.81 9.76
N GLY A 126 0.15 4.98 9.74
CA GLY A 126 -1.23 5.42 9.82
C GLY A 126 -2.24 4.60 9.00
N ILE A 127 -1.80 3.72 8.09
CA ILE A 127 -2.70 2.90 7.26
C ILE A 127 -3.64 2.03 8.10
N GLY A 128 -3.17 1.52 9.25
CA GLY A 128 -3.99 0.73 10.17
C GLY A 128 -5.08 1.52 10.90
N GLY A 129 -5.12 2.87 10.78
CA GLY A 129 -5.98 3.73 11.59
C GLY A 129 -6.39 5.09 11.02
N PHE A 130 -6.09 5.41 9.76
CA PHE A 130 -6.48 6.71 9.16
C PHE A 130 -7.95 6.78 8.72
N LYS A 131 -8.67 5.66 8.80
CA LYS A 131 -10.13 5.56 8.64
C LYS A 131 -10.72 4.87 9.86
N ARG A 132 -12.03 5.07 10.08
CA ARG A 132 -12.77 4.34 11.11
C ARG A 132 -12.92 2.86 10.78
N ASP A 133 -13.24 2.55 9.53
CA ASP A 133 -13.19 1.19 8.98
C ASP A 133 -11.71 0.84 8.72
N SER A 134 -10.98 0.54 9.78
CA SER A 134 -9.58 0.11 9.77
C SER A 134 -9.32 -1.04 10.74
N GLU A 135 -8.11 -1.60 10.72
CA GLU A 135 -7.68 -2.64 11.65
C GLU A 135 -7.80 -2.23 13.12
N ILE A 136 -7.39 -1.00 13.46
CA ILE A 136 -7.58 -0.43 14.81
C ILE A 136 -9.07 -0.40 15.15
N GLY A 137 -9.92 0.07 14.22
CA GLY A 137 -11.36 0.16 14.42
C GLY A 137 -12.03 -1.19 14.66
N ILE A 138 -11.66 -2.20 13.86
CA ILE A 138 -12.18 -3.56 14.03
C ILE A 138 -11.70 -4.17 15.35
N ALA A 139 -10.40 -4.09 15.66
CA ALA A 139 -9.86 -4.65 16.91
C ALA A 139 -10.51 -4.03 18.16
N LEU A 140 -10.74 -2.71 18.16
CA LEU A 140 -11.47 -2.02 19.23
C LEU A 140 -12.93 -2.47 19.31
N HIS A 141 -13.63 -2.53 18.17
CA HIS A 141 -15.03 -2.98 18.14
C HIS A 141 -15.18 -4.44 18.59
N ARG A 142 -14.14 -5.26 18.42
CA ARG A 142 -14.10 -6.64 18.92
C ARG A 142 -13.70 -6.74 20.40
N GLY A 143 -13.41 -5.62 21.05
CA GLY A 143 -13.17 -5.56 22.48
C GLY A 143 -11.74 -5.84 22.91
N HIS A 144 -10.78 -5.82 22.00
CA HIS A 144 -9.38 -5.94 22.34
C HIS A 144 -8.83 -4.63 22.90
N ALA A 145 -7.85 -4.72 23.80
CA ALA A 145 -6.95 -3.59 24.04
C ALA A 145 -6.06 -3.40 22.81
N VAL A 146 -6.08 -2.21 22.20
CA VAL A 146 -5.35 -1.94 20.96
C VAL A 146 -4.17 -1.01 21.19
N TYR A 147 -3.02 -1.45 20.72
CA TYR A 147 -1.80 -0.68 20.65
C TYR A 147 -1.38 -0.52 19.19
N PHE A 148 -0.80 0.62 18.87
CA PHE A 148 -0.32 0.93 17.54
C PHE A 148 1.13 1.38 17.62
N VAL A 149 2.00 0.72 16.86
CA VAL A 149 3.39 1.12 16.73
C VAL A 149 3.50 2.21 15.67
N THR A 150 3.97 3.37 16.10
CA THR A 150 4.30 4.50 15.22
C THR A 150 5.82 4.70 15.16
N PHE A 151 6.27 5.48 14.21
CA PHE A 151 7.67 5.92 14.10
C PHE A 151 7.74 7.39 13.69
N TYR A 152 8.82 8.07 14.08
CA TYR A 152 9.07 9.47 13.76
C TYR A 152 9.69 9.63 12.36
N PRO A 153 9.51 10.79 11.70
CA PRO A 153 10.06 11.09 10.37
C PRO A 153 11.54 10.79 10.19
N HIS A 154 12.34 11.18 11.18
CA HIS A 154 13.78 11.02 11.15
C HIS A 154 14.20 9.82 12.01
N PRO A 155 15.07 8.94 11.51
CA PRO A 155 15.64 7.85 12.29
C PRO A 155 16.54 8.41 13.40
N ILE A 156 16.80 7.60 14.44
CA ILE A 156 17.95 7.85 15.30
C ILE A 156 19.22 7.64 14.45
N PRO A 157 20.25 8.51 14.56
CA PRO A 157 21.50 8.32 13.81
C PRO A 157 22.10 6.93 14.06
N HIS A 158 22.50 6.26 12.97
CA HIS A 158 23.05 4.90 12.99
C HIS A 158 22.12 3.80 13.55
N GLN A 159 20.82 4.08 13.65
CA GLN A 159 19.83 3.05 13.99
C GLN A 159 19.96 1.85 13.05
N THR A 160 19.99 0.64 13.59
CA THR A 160 20.05 -0.61 12.82
C THR A 160 18.72 -1.36 12.84
N LEU A 161 18.56 -2.35 11.97
CA LEU A 161 17.38 -3.24 12.02
C LEU A 161 17.33 -3.99 13.36
N SER A 162 18.49 -4.39 13.88
CA SER A 162 18.63 -5.03 15.19
C SER A 162 18.13 -4.14 16.34
N ASP A 163 18.42 -2.83 16.30
CA ASP A 163 17.93 -1.88 17.30
C ASP A 163 16.40 -1.74 17.28
N VAL A 164 15.82 -1.72 16.07
CA VAL A 164 14.37 -1.67 15.85
C VAL A 164 13.71 -2.92 16.44
N LEU A 165 14.24 -4.12 16.13
CA LEU A 165 13.71 -5.37 16.66
C LEU A 165 13.84 -5.45 18.18
N ALA A 166 14.96 -4.99 18.75
CA ALA A 166 15.14 -4.91 20.20
C ALA A 166 14.14 -3.94 20.87
N THR A 167 13.76 -2.85 20.18
CA THR A 167 12.72 -1.93 20.65
C THR A 167 11.34 -2.57 20.58
N MET A 168 11.00 -3.22 19.46
CA MET A 168 9.73 -3.91 19.29
C MET A 168 9.54 -4.99 20.35
N LYS A 169 10.60 -5.73 20.67
CA LYS A 169 10.58 -6.72 21.75
C LYS A 169 10.20 -6.09 23.10
N GLN A 170 10.79 -4.95 23.44
CA GLN A 170 10.46 -4.22 24.67
C GLN A 170 9.00 -3.75 24.68
N PHE A 171 8.46 -3.32 23.53
CA PHE A 171 7.04 -2.96 23.42
C PHE A 171 6.13 -4.16 23.68
N VAL A 172 6.42 -5.30 23.05
CA VAL A 172 5.65 -6.54 23.24
C VAL A 172 5.71 -7.03 24.69
N GLU A 173 6.91 -7.05 25.29
CA GLU A 173 7.12 -7.45 26.69
C GLU A 173 6.35 -6.53 27.65
N GLN A 174 6.39 -5.21 27.42
CA GLN A 174 5.70 -4.25 28.27
C GLN A 174 4.17 -4.33 28.15
N VAL A 175 3.64 -4.55 26.95
CA VAL A 175 2.20 -4.80 26.74
C VAL A 175 1.77 -6.07 27.47
N LYS A 176 2.56 -7.16 27.39
CA LYS A 176 2.30 -8.39 28.14
C LYS A 176 2.17 -8.12 29.64
N ILE A 177 3.10 -7.33 30.20
CA ILE A 177 3.08 -6.97 31.63
C ILE A 177 1.80 -6.22 32.00
N TRP A 178 1.35 -5.27 31.17
CA TRP A 178 0.12 -4.51 31.41
C TRP A 178 -1.16 -5.35 31.31
N HIS A 179 -1.13 -6.45 30.55
CA HIS A 179 -2.28 -7.33 30.29
C HIS A 179 -2.15 -8.69 30.97
N GLN A 180 -1.66 -8.72 32.22
CA GLN A 180 -1.62 -9.93 33.07
C GLN A 180 -0.88 -11.11 32.40
N ASN A 181 0.16 -10.82 31.62
CA ASN A 181 0.95 -11.76 30.81
C ASN A 181 0.18 -12.46 29.67
N GLN A 182 -1.00 -11.98 29.29
CA GLN A 182 -1.65 -12.39 28.05
C GLN A 182 -0.77 -11.99 26.86
N SER A 183 -0.58 -12.94 25.95
CA SER A 183 0.22 -12.74 24.76
C SER A 183 -0.51 -11.89 23.73
N PRO A 184 0.10 -10.80 23.22
CA PRO A 184 -0.56 -9.97 22.22
C PRO A 184 -0.65 -10.69 20.88
N ILE A 185 -1.73 -10.43 20.16
CA ILE A 185 -1.81 -10.69 18.72
C ILE A 185 -0.93 -9.64 18.03
N LEU A 186 0.07 -10.09 17.28
CA LEU A 186 0.99 -9.24 16.54
C LEU A 186 0.48 -9.08 15.12
N TYR A 187 0.05 -7.87 14.76
CA TYR A 187 -0.63 -7.57 13.50
C TYR A 187 0.27 -6.72 12.61
N GLY A 188 0.89 -7.32 11.60
CA GLY A 188 1.89 -6.69 10.75
C GLY A 188 1.43 -6.47 9.32
N ASN A 189 1.57 -5.24 8.86
CA ASN A 189 1.22 -4.84 7.50
C ASN A 189 2.47 -4.70 6.62
N CYS A 190 2.47 -5.38 5.47
CA CYS A 190 3.56 -5.36 4.48
C CYS A 190 4.94 -5.54 5.12
N GLN A 191 5.74 -4.48 5.18
CA GLN A 191 7.09 -4.47 5.76
C GLN A 191 7.09 -4.93 7.22
N ALA A 192 6.08 -4.53 7.98
CA ALA A 192 5.98 -4.87 9.38
C ALA A 192 5.68 -6.36 9.61
N GLY A 193 5.03 -7.07 8.68
CA GLY A 193 4.75 -8.50 8.84
C GLY A 193 6.01 -9.35 8.81
N TRP A 194 6.93 -9.12 7.87
CA TRP A 194 8.23 -9.81 7.90
C TRP A 194 9.09 -9.35 9.08
N MET A 195 8.96 -8.09 9.52
CA MET A 195 9.67 -7.60 10.70
C MET A 195 9.21 -8.31 11.97
N LEU A 196 7.90 -8.55 12.11
CA LEU A 196 7.34 -9.32 13.20
C LEU A 196 7.68 -10.81 13.09
N ALA A 197 7.85 -11.36 11.88
CA ALA A 197 8.39 -12.70 11.68
C ALA A 197 9.88 -12.81 12.12
N LEU A 198 10.71 -11.80 11.81
CA LEU A 198 12.08 -11.70 12.33
C LEU A 198 12.07 -11.65 13.87
N LEU A 199 11.17 -10.86 14.44
CA LEU A 199 11.03 -10.72 15.88
C LEU A 199 10.58 -12.03 16.55
N ALA A 200 9.63 -12.75 15.94
CA ALA A 200 9.11 -14.02 16.43
C ALA A 200 10.12 -15.18 16.29
N SER A 201 11.03 -15.10 15.32
CA SER A 201 12.10 -16.08 15.08
C SER A 201 13.36 -15.86 15.93
N ASP A 202 13.37 -14.83 16.79
CA ASP A 202 14.42 -14.58 17.77
C ASP A 202 14.66 -15.79 18.69
N CYS A 203 15.87 -15.96 19.20
CA CYS A 203 16.26 -17.11 20.03
C CYS A 203 15.43 -17.25 21.31
N LYS A 204 14.84 -16.16 21.83
CA LYS A 204 13.94 -16.25 22.99
C LYS A 204 12.50 -16.60 22.60
N GLY A 205 12.16 -16.51 21.31
CA GLY A 205 10.81 -16.54 20.79
C GLY A 205 9.98 -15.34 21.28
N LEU A 206 8.95 -14.98 20.50
CA LEU A 206 7.82 -14.23 21.04
C LEU A 206 6.64 -15.16 21.27
N VAL A 207 5.68 -14.72 22.08
CA VAL A 207 4.50 -15.51 22.42
C VAL A 207 3.26 -14.73 21.98
N GLY A 208 2.41 -15.34 21.14
CA GLY A 208 1.16 -14.78 20.62
C GLY A 208 0.99 -14.97 19.10
N PRO A 209 -0.25 -15.02 18.55
CA PRO A 209 -0.49 -15.19 17.12
C PRO A 209 0.15 -14.08 16.29
N LEU A 210 0.72 -14.45 15.15
CA LEU A 210 1.31 -13.52 14.19
C LEU A 210 0.40 -13.40 12.96
N VAL A 211 -0.14 -12.22 12.70
CA VAL A 211 -0.90 -11.91 11.49
C VAL A 211 -0.04 -11.10 10.54
N MET A 212 0.12 -11.58 9.32
CA MET A 212 0.95 -11.01 8.28
C MET A 212 0.09 -10.67 7.06
N ASN A 213 -0.15 -9.39 6.83
CA ASN A 213 -0.99 -8.91 5.73
C ASN A 213 -0.10 -8.40 4.60
N GLY A 214 -0.24 -8.95 3.39
CA GLY A 214 0.53 -8.55 2.21
C GLY A 214 2.04 -8.50 2.46
N SER A 215 2.58 -9.46 3.22
CA SER A 215 3.95 -9.41 3.75
C SER A 215 4.87 -10.42 3.05
N PRO A 216 5.94 -9.97 2.36
CA PRO A 216 6.81 -10.88 1.62
C PRO A 216 7.84 -11.54 2.55
N ILE A 217 8.02 -12.85 2.42
CA ILE A 217 9.17 -13.58 3.01
C ILE A 217 9.99 -14.29 1.92
N SER A 218 9.36 -14.86 0.90
CA SER A 218 10.11 -15.40 -0.24
C SER A 218 10.42 -14.30 -1.25
N TYR A 219 11.50 -13.57 -1.00
CA TYR A 219 11.85 -12.38 -1.78
C TYR A 219 12.21 -12.67 -3.24
N TRP A 220 12.60 -13.90 -3.56
CA TRP A 220 12.94 -14.35 -4.93
C TRP A 220 11.86 -15.21 -5.59
N ALA A 221 10.79 -15.57 -4.86
CA ALA A 221 9.73 -16.40 -5.42
C ALA A 221 8.97 -15.62 -6.49
N SER A 222 8.87 -16.23 -7.67
CA SER A 222 8.10 -15.76 -8.82
C SER A 222 7.64 -16.96 -9.65
N SER A 223 6.59 -16.77 -10.45
CA SER A 223 6.09 -17.76 -11.40
C SER A 223 6.13 -17.20 -12.83
N LYS A 224 5.72 -18.00 -13.83
CA LYS A 224 5.54 -17.49 -15.20
C LYS A 224 4.38 -16.51 -15.31
N GLU A 225 3.37 -16.67 -14.47
CA GLU A 225 2.15 -15.89 -14.45
C GLU A 225 2.25 -14.70 -13.47
N GLU A 226 3.16 -14.79 -12.50
CA GLU A 226 3.38 -13.82 -11.44
C GLU A 226 4.87 -13.50 -11.29
N THR A 227 5.39 -12.64 -12.17
CA THR A 227 6.71 -12.02 -11.98
C THR A 227 6.54 -10.66 -11.29
N ASN A 228 7.35 -10.37 -10.27
CA ASN A 228 7.33 -9.06 -9.61
C ASN A 228 8.39 -8.13 -10.24
N PRO A 229 7.99 -7.02 -10.89
CA PRO A 229 8.94 -6.09 -11.52
C PRO A 229 9.94 -5.45 -10.54
N MET A 230 9.60 -5.29 -9.26
CA MET A 230 10.53 -4.75 -8.25
C MET A 230 11.72 -5.70 -8.01
N GLN A 231 11.47 -7.02 -8.00
CA GLN A 231 12.53 -8.01 -7.81
C GLN A 231 13.57 -7.90 -8.93
N LEU A 232 13.10 -7.84 -10.18
CA LEU A 232 13.95 -7.70 -11.35
C LEU A 232 14.69 -6.37 -11.35
N LEU A 233 13.99 -5.27 -11.01
CA LEU A 233 14.59 -3.94 -10.94
C LEU A 233 15.74 -3.89 -9.93
N GLY A 234 15.60 -4.55 -8.78
CA GLY A 234 16.67 -4.67 -7.78
C GLY A 234 17.94 -5.29 -8.36
N GLY A 235 17.80 -6.34 -9.19
CA GLY A 235 18.93 -6.95 -9.90
C GLY A 235 19.50 -6.05 -11.00
N LEU A 236 18.64 -5.49 -11.86
CA LEU A 236 19.04 -4.64 -12.99
C LEU A 236 19.72 -3.34 -12.56
N LEU A 237 19.40 -2.80 -11.38
CA LEU A 237 20.07 -1.63 -10.80
C LEU A 237 21.38 -1.96 -10.09
N GLY A 238 21.80 -3.23 -10.12
CA GLY A 238 23.06 -3.70 -9.54
C GLY A 238 23.00 -3.94 -8.03
N GLY A 239 21.81 -4.06 -7.46
CA GLY A 239 21.59 -4.42 -6.07
C GLY A 239 21.72 -3.28 -5.06
N VAL A 240 22.32 -3.56 -3.91
CA VAL A 240 22.20 -2.70 -2.72
C VAL A 240 23.04 -1.42 -2.77
N TRP A 241 24.10 -1.37 -3.58
CA TRP A 241 25.04 -0.24 -3.63
C TRP A 241 24.34 1.12 -3.88
N LEU A 242 23.26 1.13 -4.68
CA LEU A 242 22.50 2.33 -4.99
C LEU A 242 21.79 2.88 -3.75
N THR A 243 21.26 2.00 -2.91
CA THR A 243 20.63 2.37 -1.62
C THR A 243 21.66 3.05 -0.71
N ARG A 244 22.88 2.49 -0.66
CA ARG A 244 23.97 3.09 0.11
C ARG A 244 24.42 4.43 -0.48
N PHE A 245 24.58 4.50 -1.80
CA PHE A 245 24.97 5.72 -2.51
C PHE A 245 23.99 6.87 -2.27
N LEU A 246 22.68 6.62 -2.41
CA LEU A 246 21.65 7.62 -2.14
C LEU A 246 21.64 8.05 -0.66
N SER A 247 21.95 7.14 0.26
CA SER A 247 22.08 7.46 1.69
C SER A 247 23.31 8.33 1.96
N ASP A 248 24.46 8.01 1.36
CA ASP A 248 25.70 8.78 1.51
C ASP A 248 25.58 10.19 0.91
N LEU A 249 24.88 10.32 -0.22
CA LEU A 249 24.53 11.61 -0.82
C LEU A 249 23.64 12.46 0.09
N ASN A 250 22.87 11.82 0.95
CA ASN A 250 21.93 12.46 1.88
C ASN A 250 22.37 12.28 3.35
N ASP A 251 23.67 12.48 3.57
CA ASP A 251 24.34 12.52 4.88
C ASP A 251 24.00 11.34 5.82
N GLY A 252 24.03 10.13 5.26
CA GLY A 252 23.82 8.88 6.00
C GLY A 252 22.34 8.51 6.22
N THR A 253 21.41 9.14 5.50
CA THR A 253 19.98 8.80 5.56
C THR A 253 19.38 8.59 4.17
N LEU A 254 18.53 7.59 4.00
CA LEU A 254 17.75 7.44 2.77
C LEU A 254 16.44 8.20 2.90
N ASP A 255 16.13 9.02 1.89
CA ASP A 255 14.83 9.65 1.75
C ASP A 255 13.78 8.64 1.25
N GLY A 256 12.75 8.38 2.06
CA GLY A 256 11.68 7.45 1.74
C GLY A 256 10.87 7.83 0.50
N ALA A 257 10.95 9.07 0.04
CA ALA A 257 10.31 9.50 -1.20
C ALA A 257 10.76 8.68 -2.42
N TRP A 258 11.98 8.13 -2.43
CA TRP A 258 12.46 7.22 -3.47
C TRP A 258 11.68 5.89 -3.47
N LEU A 259 11.34 5.34 -2.30
CA LEU A 259 10.55 4.13 -2.18
C LEU A 259 9.11 4.38 -2.64
N VAL A 260 8.52 5.49 -2.23
CA VAL A 260 7.16 5.86 -2.68
C VAL A 260 7.11 6.04 -4.19
N GLN A 261 8.12 6.71 -4.77
CA GLN A 261 8.21 6.85 -6.21
C GLN A 261 8.30 5.49 -6.93
N ASN A 262 9.04 4.53 -6.38
CA ASN A 262 9.09 3.18 -6.93
C ASN A 262 7.70 2.52 -6.93
N PHE A 263 6.91 2.68 -5.86
CA PHE A 263 5.54 2.16 -5.83
C PHE A 263 4.62 2.83 -6.87
N GLU A 264 4.70 4.16 -7.05
CA GLU A 264 3.93 4.85 -8.10
C GLU A 264 4.35 4.38 -9.51
N CYS A 265 5.64 4.11 -9.70
CA CYS A 265 6.18 3.63 -10.97
C CYS A 265 5.84 2.17 -11.28
N LEU A 266 5.46 1.33 -10.31
CA LEU A 266 5.06 -0.05 -10.59
C LEU A 266 3.82 -0.10 -11.46
N ASN A 267 2.80 0.66 -11.05
CA ASN A 267 1.52 0.73 -11.72
C ASN A 267 1.13 2.20 -11.96
N PRO A 268 1.77 2.89 -12.92
CA PRO A 268 1.50 4.30 -13.20
C PRO A 268 0.08 4.51 -13.73
N THR A 269 -0.53 3.50 -14.34
CA THR A 269 -1.94 3.54 -14.75
C THR A 269 -2.83 3.80 -13.53
N THR A 270 -2.67 3.03 -12.46
CA THR A 270 -3.50 3.17 -11.26
C THR A 270 -3.04 4.34 -10.37
N ALA A 271 -1.74 4.40 -10.08
CA ALA A 271 -1.16 5.31 -9.09
C ALA A 271 -1.12 6.77 -9.57
N ILE A 272 -1.06 7.00 -10.88
CA ILE A 272 -0.99 8.33 -11.49
C ILE A 272 -2.26 8.59 -12.29
N TRP A 273 -2.51 7.86 -13.38
CA TRP A 273 -3.61 8.20 -14.30
C TRP A 273 -4.99 8.07 -13.65
N ASP A 274 -5.37 6.88 -13.20
CA ASP A 274 -6.70 6.60 -12.64
C ASP A 274 -6.98 7.47 -11.40
N LYS A 275 -5.97 7.70 -10.54
CA LYS A 275 -6.09 8.58 -9.36
C LYS A 275 -6.49 10.01 -9.73
N TYR A 276 -5.73 10.66 -10.62
CA TYR A 276 -5.99 12.06 -10.98
C TYR A 276 -7.16 12.21 -11.96
N HIS A 277 -7.34 11.26 -12.88
CA HIS A 277 -8.48 11.23 -13.78
C HIS A 277 -9.78 11.11 -12.98
N ARG A 278 -9.86 10.17 -12.03
CA ARG A 278 -11.06 10.03 -11.18
C ARG A 278 -11.35 11.28 -10.38
N LEU A 279 -10.32 11.93 -9.80
CA LEU A 279 -10.52 13.21 -9.13
C LEU A 279 -11.12 14.27 -10.08
N PHE A 280 -10.61 14.34 -11.32
CA PHE A 280 -11.12 15.28 -12.31
C PHE A 280 -12.54 14.95 -12.79
N ASP A 281 -12.83 13.67 -13.00
CA ASP A 281 -14.12 13.19 -13.50
C ASP A 281 -15.23 13.31 -12.44
N GLU A 282 -14.95 12.88 -11.21
CA GLU A 282 -15.85 12.85 -10.07
C GLU A 282 -15.59 14.04 -9.10
N ILE A 283 -15.20 15.22 -9.61
CA ILE A 283 -14.68 16.32 -8.77
C ILE A 283 -15.62 16.76 -7.64
N ASP A 284 -16.93 16.63 -7.87
CA ASP A 284 -17.98 17.05 -6.96
C ASP A 284 -18.10 16.11 -5.73
N THR A 285 -17.57 14.88 -5.81
CA THR A 285 -17.66 13.86 -4.74
C THR A 285 -16.31 13.32 -4.28
N GLU A 286 -15.31 13.30 -5.16
CA GLU A 286 -14.05 12.58 -4.94
C GLU A 286 -13.02 13.38 -4.15
N ARG A 287 -13.15 14.72 -4.11
CA ARG A 287 -12.18 15.62 -3.47
C ARG A 287 -11.82 15.24 -2.03
N ALA A 288 -12.82 14.98 -1.19
CA ALA A 288 -12.58 14.64 0.21
C ALA A 288 -11.81 13.32 0.36
N ARG A 289 -12.18 12.29 -0.42
CA ARG A 289 -11.48 11.00 -0.43
C ARG A 289 -10.05 11.14 -0.91
N PHE A 290 -9.83 11.95 -1.95
CA PHE A 290 -8.50 12.23 -2.49
C PHE A 290 -7.60 12.94 -1.46
N LEU A 291 -8.09 14.00 -0.82
CA LEU A 291 -7.32 14.75 0.18
C LEU A 291 -7.00 13.91 1.41
N ASP A 292 -7.96 13.14 1.92
CA ASP A 292 -7.74 12.22 3.05
C ASP A 292 -6.65 11.18 2.74
N PHE A 293 -6.64 10.63 1.52
CA PHE A 293 -5.60 9.69 1.09
C PHE A 293 -4.24 10.39 0.94
N GLU A 294 -4.21 11.55 0.27
CA GLU A 294 -2.98 12.32 0.03
C GLU A 294 -2.36 12.88 1.31
N HIS A 295 -3.15 13.10 2.36
CA HIS A 295 -2.65 13.48 3.68
C HIS A 295 -1.71 12.42 4.27
N TRP A 296 -2.01 11.13 4.05
CA TRP A 296 -1.11 10.03 4.41
C TRP A 296 -0.03 9.78 3.34
N TRP A 297 -0.41 9.69 2.06
CA TRP A 297 0.48 9.31 0.95
C TRP A 297 1.67 10.27 0.74
N ASN A 298 1.55 11.53 1.17
CA ASN A 298 2.58 12.55 0.96
C ASN A 298 3.51 12.75 2.17
N GLY A 299 3.33 11.97 3.25
CA GLY A 299 4.25 11.98 4.40
C GLY A 299 5.46 11.08 4.13
N PHE A 300 6.59 11.66 3.72
CA PHE A 300 7.81 10.92 3.38
C PHE A 300 8.76 10.80 4.59
N TYR A 301 9.08 9.58 4.98
CA TYR A 301 9.86 9.26 6.18
C TYR A 301 11.24 8.74 5.77
N GLN A 302 12.26 9.10 6.54
CA GLN A 302 13.64 8.75 6.25
C GLN A 302 14.05 7.45 6.94
N PHE A 303 15.12 6.84 6.48
CA PHE A 303 15.76 5.68 7.10
C PHE A 303 17.21 6.02 7.40
N SER A 304 17.78 5.44 8.45
CA SER A 304 19.24 5.44 8.59
C SER A 304 19.82 4.55 7.50
N GLN A 305 21.02 4.89 7.03
CA GLN A 305 21.70 4.09 6.02
C GLN A 305 21.81 2.62 6.46
N GLU A 306 22.17 2.38 7.72
CA GLU A 306 22.38 1.06 8.28
C GLU A 306 21.11 0.22 8.23
N GLU A 307 19.97 0.73 8.74
CA GLU A 307 18.68 0.03 8.73
C GLU A 307 18.24 -0.37 7.31
N ILE A 308 18.23 0.59 6.38
CA ILE A 308 17.70 0.33 5.03
C ILE A 308 18.66 -0.52 4.19
N THR A 309 19.97 -0.31 4.33
CA THR A 309 20.95 -1.08 3.57
C THR A 309 20.99 -2.53 4.06
N GLU A 310 20.93 -2.76 5.37
CA GLU A 310 20.82 -4.10 5.95
C GLU A 310 19.52 -4.78 5.48
N THR A 311 18.40 -4.07 5.52
CA THR A 311 17.10 -4.57 5.03
C THR A 311 17.19 -5.02 3.56
N VAL A 312 17.71 -4.17 2.67
CA VAL A 312 17.84 -4.50 1.23
C VAL A 312 18.85 -5.62 0.99
N ALA A 313 20.01 -5.56 1.64
CA ALA A 313 21.09 -6.54 1.45
C ALA A 313 20.70 -7.93 1.98
N SER A 314 20.12 -8.00 3.18
CA SER A 314 19.81 -9.27 3.84
C SER A 314 18.50 -9.86 3.37
N LEU A 315 17.47 -9.07 3.14
CA LEU A 315 16.14 -9.58 2.80
C LEU A 315 15.96 -9.65 1.29
N PHE A 316 15.77 -8.49 0.63
CA PHE A 316 15.29 -8.44 -0.74
C PHE A 316 16.31 -8.96 -1.77
N ILE A 317 17.58 -8.58 -1.63
CA ILE A 317 18.65 -9.02 -2.55
C ILE A 317 19.34 -10.29 -2.06
N GLY A 318 19.49 -10.48 -0.75
CA GLY A 318 20.24 -11.61 -0.18
C GLY A 318 19.41 -12.85 0.16
N ASN A 319 18.09 -12.70 0.31
CA ASN A 319 17.15 -13.74 0.73
C ASN A 319 17.59 -14.53 1.98
N GLN A 320 18.25 -13.85 2.92
CA GLN A 320 18.88 -14.47 4.08
C GLN A 320 17.86 -14.96 5.12
N LEU A 321 16.65 -14.37 5.17
CA LEU A 321 15.61 -14.77 6.13
C LEU A 321 15.09 -16.17 5.81
N GLU A 322 14.69 -16.41 4.57
CA GLU A 322 14.20 -17.71 4.10
C GLU A 322 15.29 -18.80 4.21
N ARG A 323 16.56 -18.41 4.06
CA ARG A 323 17.74 -19.29 4.18
C ARG A 323 18.21 -19.52 5.62
N GLY A 324 17.68 -18.78 6.60
CA GLY A 324 18.09 -18.88 8.01
C GLY A 324 19.52 -18.38 8.27
N GLU A 325 19.94 -17.31 7.60
CA GLU A 325 21.32 -16.77 7.65
C GLU A 325 21.43 -15.43 8.38
N ILE A 326 20.31 -14.84 8.78
CA ILE A 326 20.30 -13.52 9.44
C ILE A 326 20.81 -13.63 10.87
N THR A 327 21.84 -12.84 11.18
CA THR A 327 22.43 -12.74 12.51
C THR A 327 22.20 -11.34 13.08
N LEU A 328 21.20 -11.17 13.94
CA LEU A 328 20.91 -9.87 14.57
C LEU A 328 21.85 -9.55 15.74
N HIS A 329 22.37 -10.59 16.40
CA HIS A 329 23.29 -10.50 17.53
C HIS A 329 24.37 -11.59 17.40
N HIS A 330 25.56 -11.36 17.96
CA HIS A 330 26.73 -12.27 17.84
C HIS A 330 26.49 -13.74 18.26
N HIS A 331 25.35 -14.05 18.89
CA HIS A 331 25.01 -15.39 19.39
C HIS A 331 23.64 -15.91 18.93
N CYS A 332 22.92 -15.21 18.05
CA CYS A 332 21.61 -15.66 17.58
C CYS A 332 21.48 -15.54 16.07
N VAL A 333 21.33 -16.69 15.40
CA VAL A 333 20.85 -16.78 14.03
C VAL A 333 19.33 -16.91 14.08
N LEU A 334 18.61 -16.07 13.35
CA LEU A 334 17.15 -16.15 13.24
C LEU A 334 16.75 -17.38 12.45
N ASP A 335 15.69 -18.05 12.91
CA ASP A 335 15.16 -19.25 12.26
C ASP A 335 13.63 -19.25 12.35
N LEU A 336 12.97 -19.17 11.19
CA LEU A 336 11.51 -19.17 11.09
C LEU A 336 10.89 -20.44 11.70
N LYS A 337 11.63 -21.55 11.77
CA LYS A 337 11.16 -22.80 12.41
C LYS A 337 11.02 -22.70 13.93
N ARG A 338 11.57 -21.65 14.56
CA ARG A 338 11.40 -21.38 16.00
C ARG A 338 10.11 -20.67 16.33
N ILE A 339 9.39 -20.17 15.33
CA ILE A 339 8.06 -19.63 15.55
C ILE A 339 7.17 -20.83 15.89
N HIS A 340 6.57 -20.81 17.08
CA HIS A 340 5.66 -21.85 17.55
C HIS A 340 4.23 -21.37 17.70
N ASN A 341 4.01 -20.05 17.63
CA ASN A 341 2.67 -19.49 17.65
C ASN A 341 2.02 -19.62 16.26
N PRO A 342 0.68 -19.70 16.20
CA PRO A 342 -0.02 -19.71 14.92
C PRO A 342 0.34 -18.48 14.08
N ILE A 343 0.54 -18.72 12.78
CA ILE A 343 0.79 -17.68 11.79
C ILE A 343 -0.43 -17.57 10.88
N VAL A 344 -0.97 -16.37 10.73
CA VAL A 344 -2.03 -16.03 9.77
C VAL A 344 -1.42 -15.21 8.64
N ILE A 345 -1.53 -15.68 7.40
CA ILE A 345 -1.00 -15.01 6.21
C ILE A 345 -2.16 -14.54 5.34
N PHE A 346 -2.34 -13.24 5.19
CA PHE A 346 -3.34 -12.68 4.29
C PHE A 346 -2.66 -12.17 3.02
N ALA A 347 -2.95 -12.80 1.87
CA ALA A 347 -2.43 -12.42 0.56
C ALA A 347 -3.56 -12.22 -0.46
N SER A 348 -3.25 -11.63 -1.61
CA SER A 348 -4.22 -11.39 -2.67
C SER A 348 -3.63 -11.64 -4.05
N GLN A 349 -4.42 -12.25 -4.93
CA GLN A 349 -4.09 -12.42 -6.34
C GLN A 349 -4.01 -11.10 -7.12
N GLY A 350 -4.65 -10.04 -6.59
CA GLY A 350 -4.52 -8.69 -7.15
C GLY A 350 -3.28 -7.94 -6.66
N ASP A 351 -2.46 -8.52 -5.79
CA ASP A 351 -1.30 -7.87 -5.19
C ASP A 351 -0.06 -7.98 -6.10
N GLU A 352 0.27 -6.89 -6.80
CA GLU A 352 1.47 -6.78 -7.65
C GLU A 352 2.76 -6.53 -6.84
N ILE A 353 2.67 -6.24 -5.54
CA ILE A 353 3.82 -5.95 -4.66
C ILE A 353 4.23 -7.18 -3.88
N THR A 354 3.25 -7.91 -3.32
CA THR A 354 3.46 -9.14 -2.56
C THR A 354 2.43 -10.19 -2.99
N PRO A 355 2.60 -10.75 -4.20
CA PRO A 355 1.72 -11.80 -4.69
C PRO A 355 1.77 -13.04 -3.79
N PRO A 356 0.78 -13.95 -3.88
CA PRO A 356 0.69 -15.13 -3.01
C PRO A 356 1.96 -15.99 -2.99
N TYR A 357 2.69 -16.09 -4.10
CA TYR A 357 3.96 -16.81 -4.15
C TYR A 357 5.01 -16.19 -3.20
N GLN A 358 5.13 -14.86 -3.14
CA GLN A 358 6.06 -14.21 -2.21
C GLN A 358 5.62 -14.34 -0.74
N ALA A 359 4.31 -14.37 -0.50
CA ALA A 359 3.75 -14.48 0.85
C ALA A 359 3.82 -15.91 1.41
N LEU A 360 3.69 -16.94 0.56
CA LEU A 360 3.48 -18.33 0.99
C LEU A 360 4.63 -19.29 0.65
N HIS A 361 5.45 -19.02 -0.36
CA HIS A 361 6.38 -20.04 -0.87
C HIS A 361 7.44 -20.48 0.15
N TRP A 362 7.83 -19.59 1.08
CA TRP A 362 8.85 -19.85 2.09
C TRP A 362 8.48 -21.02 3.00
N LEU A 363 7.18 -21.30 3.14
CA LEU A 363 6.66 -22.46 3.84
C LEU A 363 7.24 -23.74 3.26
N ARG A 364 7.31 -23.85 1.93
CA ARG A 364 7.87 -25.01 1.21
C ARG A 364 9.38 -25.06 1.29
N THR A 365 10.03 -23.91 1.32
CA THR A 365 11.48 -23.82 1.48
C THR A 365 11.91 -24.33 2.85
N ILE A 366 11.21 -23.95 3.93
CA ILE A 366 11.60 -24.34 5.28
C ILE A 366 10.95 -25.67 5.72
N TYR A 367 9.75 -25.98 5.26
CA TYR A 367 9.03 -27.24 5.50
C TYR A 367 8.77 -27.94 4.16
N PRO A 368 9.63 -28.88 3.73
CA PRO A 368 9.47 -29.53 2.43
C PRO A 368 8.14 -30.26 2.23
N THR A 369 7.51 -30.71 3.33
CA THR A 369 6.21 -31.39 3.31
C THR A 369 5.30 -30.93 4.46
N THR A 370 3.99 -31.15 4.31
CA THR A 370 2.99 -30.99 5.39
C THR A 370 3.36 -31.79 6.63
N THR A 371 3.99 -32.96 6.46
CA THR A 371 4.46 -33.78 7.58
C THR A 371 5.59 -33.11 8.35
N ASP A 372 6.51 -32.41 7.67
CA ASP A 372 7.58 -31.66 8.31
C ASP A 372 7.06 -30.44 9.07
N LEU A 373 6.07 -29.74 8.52
CA LEU A 373 5.36 -28.65 9.20
C LEU A 373 4.70 -29.15 10.49
N LYS A 374 3.96 -30.25 10.40
CA LYS A 374 3.33 -30.90 11.57
C LYS A 374 4.34 -31.36 12.60
N ARG A 375 5.48 -31.91 12.17
CA ARG A 375 6.57 -32.32 13.07
C ARG A 375 7.19 -31.13 13.80
N ALA A 376 7.26 -29.97 13.15
CA ALA A 376 7.67 -28.71 13.77
C ALA A 376 6.60 -28.12 14.71
N LYS A 377 5.43 -28.76 14.82
CA LYS A 377 4.28 -28.35 15.64
C LYS A 377 3.75 -26.96 15.28
N GLN A 378 3.95 -26.55 14.03
CA GLN A 378 3.54 -25.23 13.58
C GLN A 378 2.14 -25.29 12.96
N CYS A 379 1.32 -24.29 13.29
CA CYS A 379 -0.01 -24.06 12.73
C CYS A 379 0.03 -22.81 11.86
N ILE A 380 -0.36 -22.95 10.59
CA ILE A 380 -0.35 -21.84 9.63
C ILE A 380 -1.70 -21.79 8.95
N VAL A 381 -2.31 -20.60 8.98
CA VAL A 381 -3.56 -20.30 8.32
C VAL A 381 -3.27 -19.27 7.24
N TYR A 382 -3.76 -19.47 6.03
CA TYR A 382 -3.68 -18.46 4.98
C TYR A 382 -5.06 -18.09 4.45
N LEU A 383 -5.19 -16.86 3.98
CA LEU A 383 -6.38 -16.30 3.35
C LEU A 383 -5.96 -15.69 2.01
N LEU A 384 -6.66 -16.05 0.93
CA LEU A 384 -6.44 -15.50 -0.40
C LEU A 384 -7.64 -14.68 -0.85
N HIS A 385 -7.42 -13.38 -1.07
CA HIS A 385 -8.42 -12.54 -1.73
C HIS A 385 -8.23 -12.60 -3.27
N PRO A 386 -9.30 -12.70 -4.08
CA PRO A 386 -9.18 -12.95 -5.51
C PRO A 386 -8.71 -11.76 -6.35
N THR A 387 -8.96 -10.51 -5.93
CA THR A 387 -8.76 -9.35 -6.82
C THR A 387 -8.23 -8.07 -6.16
N VAL A 388 -8.06 -8.00 -4.84
CA VAL A 388 -7.72 -6.72 -4.20
C VAL A 388 -6.25 -6.38 -4.42
N GLY A 389 -5.95 -5.15 -4.79
CA GLY A 389 -4.57 -4.67 -4.87
C GLY A 389 -3.90 -4.54 -3.49
N HIS A 390 -2.57 -4.43 -3.47
CA HIS A 390 -1.77 -4.35 -2.25
C HIS A 390 -2.31 -3.40 -1.18
N LEU A 391 -2.51 -2.11 -1.54
CA LEU A 391 -3.04 -1.12 -0.59
C LEU A 391 -4.45 -1.46 -0.13
N GLY A 392 -5.26 -2.05 -1.01
CA GLY A 392 -6.63 -2.43 -0.70
C GLY A 392 -6.73 -3.52 0.36
N ILE A 393 -5.69 -4.33 0.57
CA ILE A 393 -5.58 -5.26 1.71
C ILE A 393 -5.80 -4.48 3.01
N PHE A 394 -5.09 -3.37 3.19
CA PHE A 394 -5.09 -2.63 4.46
C PHE A 394 -6.17 -1.54 4.56
N VAL A 395 -6.46 -0.84 3.44
CA VAL A 395 -7.21 0.43 3.48
C VAL A 395 -8.62 0.37 2.89
N SER A 396 -9.02 -0.77 2.33
CA SER A 396 -10.35 -0.98 1.79
C SER A 396 -11.34 -1.27 2.91
N ALA A 397 -12.33 -0.40 3.08
CA ALA A 397 -13.41 -0.64 4.04
C ALA A 397 -14.18 -1.94 3.79
N LYS A 398 -14.23 -2.42 2.54
CA LYS A 398 -14.83 -3.73 2.22
C LYS A 398 -13.99 -4.87 2.81
N VAL A 399 -12.67 -4.81 2.61
CA VAL A 399 -11.73 -5.84 3.06
C VAL A 399 -11.60 -5.85 4.59
N VAL A 400 -11.53 -4.66 5.19
CA VAL A 400 -11.47 -4.52 6.65
C VAL A 400 -12.71 -5.09 7.32
N ARG A 401 -13.91 -4.82 6.79
CA ARG A 401 -15.18 -5.24 7.39
C ARG A 401 -15.46 -6.74 7.27
N LEU A 402 -14.80 -7.43 6.35
CA LEU A 402 -14.99 -8.86 6.11
C LEU A 402 -13.75 -9.67 6.51
N GLU A 403 -12.64 -9.56 5.79
CA GLU A 403 -11.43 -10.37 5.97
C GLU A 403 -10.73 -10.09 7.30
N HIS A 404 -10.38 -8.83 7.60
CA HIS A 404 -9.70 -8.50 8.87
C HIS A 404 -10.59 -8.78 10.08
N ARG A 405 -11.89 -8.53 9.94
CA ARG A 405 -12.88 -8.88 10.96
C ARG A 405 -12.91 -10.39 11.20
N ALA A 406 -12.96 -11.19 10.13
CA ALA A 406 -12.99 -12.64 10.23
C ALA A 406 -11.70 -13.18 10.88
N ILE A 407 -10.53 -12.64 10.52
CA ILE A 407 -9.24 -13.01 11.13
C ILE A 407 -9.28 -12.77 12.65
N LEU A 408 -9.63 -11.55 13.08
CA LEU A 408 -9.63 -11.19 14.50
C LEU A 408 -10.69 -11.94 15.32
N GLU A 409 -11.88 -12.18 14.76
CA GLU A 409 -12.93 -12.96 15.42
C GLU A 409 -12.54 -14.42 15.65
N HIS A 410 -11.73 -15.00 14.76
CA HIS A 410 -11.38 -16.41 14.78
C HIS A 410 -9.96 -16.68 15.31
N CYS A 411 -9.23 -15.68 15.81
CA CYS A 411 -7.89 -15.88 16.38
C CYS A 411 -7.86 -16.98 17.46
N ALA A 412 -8.84 -17.01 18.38
CA ALA A 412 -8.91 -18.05 19.41
C ALA A 412 -9.13 -19.46 18.81
N ALA A 413 -9.99 -19.57 17.78
CA ALA A 413 -10.19 -20.84 17.08
C ALA A 413 -8.92 -21.29 16.31
N ILE A 414 -8.17 -20.34 15.75
CA ILE A 414 -6.89 -20.61 15.07
C ILE A 414 -5.84 -21.13 16.06
N GLU A 415 -5.79 -20.60 17.29
CA GLU A 415 -4.90 -21.10 18.34
C GLU A 415 -5.20 -22.54 18.77
N GLU A 416 -6.45 -22.99 18.62
CA GLU A 416 -6.89 -24.35 18.95
C GLU A 416 -6.68 -25.35 17.80
N LEU A 417 -6.35 -24.89 16.59
CA LEU A 417 -6.11 -25.77 15.45
C LEU A 417 -4.89 -26.67 15.71
N PRO A 418 -4.94 -27.95 15.32
CA PRO A 418 -3.76 -28.79 15.38
C PRO A 418 -2.69 -28.28 14.41
N PRO A 419 -1.41 -28.66 14.59
CA PRO A 419 -0.36 -28.34 13.63
C PRO A 419 -0.73 -28.77 12.21
N GLY A 420 -0.47 -27.91 11.23
CA GLY A 420 -0.91 -28.09 9.85
C GLY A 420 -0.97 -26.78 9.08
N LEU A 421 -1.23 -26.90 7.77
CA LEU A 421 -1.50 -25.79 6.86
C LEU A 421 -3.00 -25.74 6.59
N TYR A 422 -3.62 -24.58 6.81
CA TYR A 422 -5.05 -24.39 6.63
C TYR A 422 -5.34 -23.20 5.72
N GLU A 423 -6.29 -23.36 4.81
CA GLU A 423 -6.91 -22.24 4.12
C GLU A 423 -8.14 -21.77 4.90
N MET A 424 -8.17 -20.49 5.23
CA MET A 424 -9.35 -19.83 5.76
C MET A 424 -10.27 -19.44 4.62
N ILE A 425 -11.43 -20.09 4.54
CA ILE A 425 -12.45 -19.81 3.54
C ILE A 425 -13.59 -19.03 4.19
N ILE A 426 -13.94 -17.90 3.59
CA ILE A 426 -15.02 -17.02 4.04
C ILE A 426 -16.18 -17.13 3.04
N ASP A 427 -17.22 -17.85 3.42
CA ASP A 427 -18.44 -17.98 2.62
C ASP A 427 -19.36 -16.76 2.90
N ASN A 428 -19.55 -15.88 1.91
CA ASN A 428 -20.34 -14.65 2.02
C ASN A 428 -21.17 -14.42 0.73
N PRO A 429 -22.50 -14.20 0.81
CA PRO A 429 -23.33 -14.21 2.01
C PRO A 429 -23.71 -15.62 2.47
N THR A 430 -24.00 -15.80 3.77
CA THR A 430 -24.59 -17.03 4.33
C THR A 430 -26.01 -17.30 3.82
N GLY A 431 -26.68 -16.27 3.29
CA GLY A 431 -28.07 -16.34 2.83
C GLY A 431 -29.09 -16.37 3.97
N ASP A 432 -28.67 -16.11 5.22
CA ASP A 432 -29.59 -16.02 6.37
C ASP A 432 -30.35 -14.67 6.33
N PRO A 433 -31.69 -14.67 6.21
CA PRO A 433 -32.49 -13.45 6.18
C PRO A 433 -32.47 -12.67 7.52
N ASP A 434 -31.98 -13.28 8.60
CA ASP A 434 -31.82 -12.62 9.89
C ASP A 434 -30.57 -11.73 9.91
N CYS A 435 -30.77 -10.42 9.69
CA CYS A 435 -29.71 -9.41 9.73
C CYS A 435 -28.99 -9.29 11.09
N SER A 436 -29.51 -9.92 12.17
CA SER A 436 -28.85 -9.92 13.48
C SER A 436 -27.75 -10.97 13.63
N LYS A 437 -27.69 -11.95 12.71
CA LYS A 437 -26.66 -13.00 12.67
C LYS A 437 -25.53 -12.65 11.71
N GLU A 438 -24.39 -13.30 11.91
CA GLU A 438 -23.24 -13.16 11.02
C GLU A 438 -23.60 -13.54 9.59
N GLN A 439 -23.38 -12.59 8.69
CA GLN A 439 -23.72 -12.69 7.27
C GLN A 439 -22.66 -13.47 6.47
N TYR A 440 -21.60 -13.94 7.13
CA TYR A 440 -20.57 -14.80 6.56
C TYR A 440 -20.28 -15.99 7.48
N ARG A 441 -19.76 -17.07 6.92
CA ARG A 441 -19.30 -18.24 7.65
C ARG A 441 -17.82 -18.47 7.36
N VAL A 442 -17.03 -18.69 8.41
CA VAL A 442 -15.62 -19.07 8.28
C VAL A 442 -15.46 -20.58 8.45
N ARG A 443 -14.62 -21.18 7.62
CA ARG A 443 -14.18 -22.57 7.75
C ARG A 443 -12.70 -22.68 7.44
N PHE A 444 -12.03 -23.59 8.14
CA PHE A 444 -10.61 -23.90 7.92
C PHE A 444 -10.50 -25.23 7.19
N GLU A 445 -10.04 -25.20 5.94
CA GLU A 445 -9.74 -26.41 5.17
C GLU A 445 -8.27 -26.73 5.28
N GLU A 446 -7.93 -27.95 5.71
CA GLU A 446 -6.54 -28.40 5.71
C GLU A 446 -6.05 -28.57 4.26
N ARG A 447 -4.86 -28.05 3.97
CA ARG A 447 -4.23 -28.09 2.64
C ARG A 447 -2.92 -28.83 2.70
N ASP A 448 -2.54 -29.44 1.58
CA ASP A 448 -1.22 -30.02 1.46
C ASP A 448 -0.22 -28.94 1.00
N LEU A 449 0.91 -28.84 1.70
CA LEU A 449 1.93 -27.85 1.43
C LEU A 449 2.57 -28.03 0.03
N THR A 450 2.51 -29.25 -0.53
CA THR A 450 2.94 -29.51 -1.91
C THR A 450 2.01 -28.94 -2.98
N GLU A 451 0.76 -28.59 -2.61
CA GLU A 451 -0.16 -27.85 -3.48
C GLU A 451 0.26 -26.38 -3.63
N LEU A 452 1.11 -25.85 -2.74
CA LEU A 452 1.73 -24.54 -2.93
C LEU A 452 2.63 -24.59 -4.17
N CYS A 453 2.31 -23.73 -5.13
CA CYS A 453 2.81 -23.74 -6.50
C CYS A 453 4.35 -23.78 -6.63
N SER A 454 4.84 -24.35 -7.73
CA SER A 454 6.24 -24.32 -8.15
C SER A 454 6.67 -22.93 -8.61
N ILE A 455 7.87 -22.51 -8.23
CA ILE A 455 8.48 -21.23 -8.63
C ILE A 455 9.44 -21.39 -9.82
N LYS A 456 9.83 -20.27 -10.43
CA LYS A 456 10.98 -20.19 -11.36
C LYS A 456 12.30 -20.57 -10.64
N PRO A 457 13.33 -20.99 -11.39
CA PRO A 457 14.67 -21.23 -10.84
C PRO A 457 15.23 -20.01 -10.08
N LEU A 458 16.00 -20.26 -9.03
CA LEU A 458 16.53 -19.22 -8.13
C LEU A 458 17.97 -18.79 -8.50
N GLU A 459 18.64 -19.56 -9.36
CA GLU A 459 20.01 -19.39 -9.82
C GLU A 459 20.29 -17.98 -10.39
N PRO A 460 19.37 -17.36 -11.18
CA PRO A 460 19.53 -15.97 -11.61
C PRO A 460 19.64 -14.99 -10.42
N PHE A 461 18.83 -15.19 -9.38
CA PHE A 461 18.86 -14.34 -8.19
C PHE A 461 20.09 -14.57 -7.31
N GLU A 462 20.67 -15.78 -7.32
CA GLU A 462 21.98 -16.00 -6.70
C GLU A 462 23.10 -15.21 -7.39
N SER A 463 23.05 -15.11 -8.72
CA SER A 463 23.98 -14.30 -9.51
C SER A 463 23.81 -12.82 -9.22
N VAL A 464 22.56 -12.34 -9.14
CA VAL A 464 22.22 -10.98 -8.69
C VAL A 464 22.80 -10.69 -7.32
N ARG A 465 22.65 -11.60 -6.35
CA ARG A 465 23.21 -11.43 -5.00
C ARG A 465 24.73 -11.25 -5.04
N LYS A 466 25.45 -12.12 -5.75
CA LYS A 466 26.93 -12.05 -5.85
C LYS A 466 27.38 -10.73 -6.48
N ILE A 467 26.70 -10.28 -7.53
CA ILE A 467 27.00 -9.01 -8.21
C ILE A 467 26.69 -7.82 -7.29
N SER A 468 25.57 -7.87 -6.57
CA SER A 468 25.20 -6.85 -5.59
C SER A 468 26.26 -6.71 -4.49
N GLU A 469 26.72 -7.83 -3.93
CA GLU A 469 27.76 -7.84 -2.90
C GLU A 469 29.08 -7.26 -3.41
N ALA A 470 29.48 -7.62 -4.64
CA ALA A 470 30.67 -7.06 -5.28
C ALA A 470 30.53 -5.55 -5.55
N ASN A 471 29.38 -5.10 -6.07
CA ASN A 471 29.11 -3.68 -6.34
C ASN A 471 29.14 -2.85 -5.06
N ASP A 472 28.48 -3.32 -3.99
CA ASP A 472 28.50 -2.62 -2.70
C ASP A 472 29.91 -2.53 -2.12
N TYR A 473 30.68 -3.63 -2.19
CA TYR A 473 32.07 -3.66 -1.76
C TYR A 473 32.93 -2.65 -2.52
N HIS A 474 32.84 -2.63 -3.86
CA HIS A 474 33.60 -1.70 -4.69
C HIS A 474 33.19 -0.25 -4.46
N TYR A 475 31.89 0.03 -4.35
CA TYR A 475 31.40 1.36 -4.04
C TYR A 475 31.94 1.87 -2.69
N ARG A 476 31.90 1.04 -1.64
CA ARG A 476 32.39 1.43 -0.30
C ARG A 476 33.87 1.79 -0.27
N ILE A 477 34.69 1.10 -1.07
CA ILE A 477 36.14 1.34 -1.11
C ILE A 477 36.49 2.51 -2.02
N LEU A 478 35.88 2.56 -3.21
CA LEU A 478 36.29 3.46 -4.28
C LEU A 478 35.46 4.74 -4.36
N GLY A 479 34.17 4.68 -4.07
CA GLY A 479 33.22 5.78 -4.28
C GLY A 479 32.79 6.48 -3.00
N GLN A 480 32.42 5.72 -1.96
CA GLN A 480 31.85 6.25 -0.72
C GLN A 480 32.69 7.35 -0.05
N PRO A 481 34.04 7.24 0.05
CA PRO A 481 34.84 8.31 0.66
C PRO A 481 34.69 9.66 -0.05
N TRP A 482 34.57 9.65 -1.38
CA TRP A 482 34.39 10.86 -2.17
C TRP A 482 32.97 11.40 -2.03
N VAL A 483 31.95 10.54 -2.13
CA VAL A 483 30.54 10.97 -1.98
C VAL A 483 30.32 11.63 -0.62
N ARG A 484 30.79 11.01 0.46
CA ARG A 484 30.71 11.57 1.81
C ARG A 484 31.48 12.88 1.96
N ALA A 485 32.61 13.05 1.27
CA ALA A 485 33.38 14.28 1.32
C ALA A 485 32.67 15.48 0.68
N PHE A 486 31.77 15.25 -0.29
CA PHE A 486 30.99 16.31 -0.95
C PHE A 486 29.59 16.50 -0.34
N SER A 487 29.08 15.51 0.38
CA SER A 487 27.80 15.55 1.08
C SER A 487 27.84 16.59 2.22
N ASN A 488 26.86 17.49 2.25
CA ASN A 488 26.76 18.54 3.27
C ASN A 488 25.30 18.99 3.48
N PRO A 489 24.98 19.71 4.58
CA PRO A 489 23.60 20.09 4.90
C PRO A 489 22.88 20.91 3.83
N LEU A 490 23.60 21.69 3.00
CA LEU A 490 22.99 22.45 1.92
C LEU A 490 22.61 21.53 0.75
N SER A 491 23.48 20.58 0.38
CA SER A 491 23.17 19.63 -0.69
C SER A 491 22.03 18.70 -0.30
N THR A 492 22.00 18.20 0.94
CA THR A 492 20.93 17.33 1.44
C THR A 492 19.57 18.04 1.44
N PHE A 493 19.53 19.30 1.88
CA PHE A 493 18.33 20.12 1.81
C PHE A 493 17.77 20.22 0.38
N TRP A 494 18.63 20.52 -0.61
CA TRP A 494 18.19 20.62 -2.00
C TRP A 494 17.82 19.27 -2.61
N LEU A 495 18.53 18.19 -2.26
CA LEU A 495 18.17 16.82 -2.68
C LEU A 495 16.77 16.46 -2.21
N GLU A 496 16.45 16.72 -0.94
CA GLU A 496 15.13 16.45 -0.38
C GLU A 496 14.04 17.30 -1.05
N LYS A 497 14.25 18.62 -1.15
CA LYS A 497 13.23 19.56 -1.67
C LYS A 497 13.02 19.46 -3.18
N MET A 498 14.05 19.11 -3.94
CA MET A 498 13.97 18.92 -5.39
C MET A 498 13.59 17.49 -5.78
N HIS A 499 13.44 16.57 -4.81
CA HIS A 499 12.97 15.23 -5.09
C HIS A 499 11.65 15.29 -5.89
N PRO A 500 11.51 14.56 -7.02
CA PRO A 500 10.35 14.67 -7.91
C PRO A 500 9.01 14.51 -7.20
N MET A 501 8.94 13.61 -6.21
CA MET A 501 7.75 13.40 -5.39
C MET A 501 7.34 14.64 -4.61
N ARG A 502 8.28 15.38 -3.98
CA ARG A 502 7.94 16.61 -3.27
C ARG A 502 7.65 17.74 -4.23
N LEU A 503 8.53 17.96 -5.22
CA LEU A 503 8.43 19.09 -6.15
C LEU A 503 7.11 19.08 -6.94
N SER A 504 6.69 17.92 -7.45
CA SER A 504 5.43 17.77 -8.19
C SER A 504 4.18 18.11 -7.38
N ARG A 505 4.27 18.13 -6.04
CA ARG A 505 3.18 18.45 -5.14
C ARG A 505 3.30 19.89 -4.66
N THR A 506 4.47 20.29 -4.18
CA THR A 506 4.71 21.60 -3.58
C THR A 506 4.60 22.75 -4.58
N VAL A 507 4.79 22.50 -5.89
CA VAL A 507 4.58 23.49 -6.96
C VAL A 507 3.15 24.06 -6.99
N PHE A 508 2.16 23.33 -6.46
CA PHE A 508 0.77 23.79 -6.35
C PHE A 508 0.49 24.57 -5.06
N SER A 509 1.45 24.68 -4.14
CA SER A 509 1.28 25.45 -2.91
C SER A 509 1.24 26.95 -3.20
N GLU A 510 0.52 27.69 -2.35
CA GLU A 510 0.49 29.17 -2.44
C GLU A 510 1.81 29.83 -2.06
N LYS A 511 2.68 29.09 -1.36
CA LYS A 511 4.03 29.54 -0.98
C LYS A 511 4.99 29.50 -2.18
N MET A 512 4.92 28.46 -3.01
CA MET A 512 5.78 28.32 -4.20
C MET A 512 5.17 28.96 -5.44
N ASN A 513 3.86 28.88 -5.60
CA ASN A 513 3.13 29.45 -6.72
C ASN A 513 2.03 30.41 -6.22
N PRO A 514 2.32 31.73 -6.11
CA PRO A 514 1.35 32.71 -5.63
C PRO A 514 0.07 32.80 -6.45
N THR A 515 0.08 32.39 -7.72
CA THR A 515 -1.14 32.36 -8.56
C THR A 515 -2.17 31.36 -8.04
N MET A 516 -1.76 30.37 -7.25
CA MET A 516 -2.70 29.42 -6.64
C MET A 516 -3.62 30.09 -5.60
N ARG A 517 -3.27 31.27 -5.08
CA ARG A 517 -4.16 32.03 -4.18
C ARG A 517 -5.44 32.46 -4.89
N SER A 518 -5.36 32.90 -6.15
CA SER A 518 -6.55 33.26 -6.92
C SER A 518 -7.38 32.03 -7.28
N MET A 519 -6.76 30.85 -7.39
CA MET A 519 -7.48 29.59 -7.60
C MET A 519 -8.47 29.29 -6.46
N SER A 520 -8.09 29.57 -5.20
CA SER A 520 -9.01 29.39 -4.06
C SER A 520 -10.27 30.25 -4.14
N TRP A 521 -10.14 31.49 -4.65
CA TRP A 521 -11.25 32.39 -4.84
C TRP A 521 -12.13 31.94 -6.02
N LEU A 522 -11.50 31.59 -7.15
CA LEU A 522 -12.20 31.07 -8.32
C LEU A 522 -12.97 29.78 -8.00
N ALA A 523 -12.37 28.88 -7.22
CA ALA A 523 -13.01 27.64 -6.80
C ALA A 523 -14.31 27.90 -6.03
N ARG A 524 -14.35 28.85 -5.10
CA ARG A 524 -15.58 29.23 -4.38
C ARG A 524 -16.66 29.74 -5.33
N VAL A 525 -16.29 30.62 -6.28
CA VAL A 525 -17.23 31.13 -7.28
C VAL A 525 -17.76 29.99 -8.16
N VAL A 526 -16.90 29.04 -8.53
CA VAL A 526 -17.28 27.85 -9.32
C VAL A 526 -18.19 26.92 -8.53
N GLU A 527 -17.90 26.66 -7.24
CA GLU A 527 -18.74 25.83 -6.36
C GLU A 527 -20.16 26.40 -6.25
N GLU A 528 -20.28 27.71 -6.04
CA GLU A 528 -21.58 28.41 -5.95
C GLU A 528 -22.37 28.39 -7.27
N ASN A 529 -21.68 28.27 -8.41
CA ASN A 529 -22.26 28.35 -9.75
C ASN A 529 -22.03 27.08 -10.58
N ARG A 530 -21.84 25.94 -9.92
CA ARG A 530 -21.49 24.67 -10.56
C ARG A 530 -22.60 24.23 -11.52
N GLN A 531 -22.25 24.03 -12.78
CA GLN A 531 -23.13 23.51 -13.84
C GLN A 531 -22.63 22.14 -14.28
N ALA A 532 -23.00 21.10 -13.52
CA ALA A 532 -22.62 19.73 -13.84
C ALA A 532 -23.29 19.26 -15.14
N LEU A 533 -22.50 18.64 -16.02
CA LEU A 533 -23.01 17.98 -17.20
C LEU A 533 -23.85 16.74 -16.85
N VAL A 534 -24.85 16.45 -17.69
CA VAL A 534 -25.56 15.17 -17.71
C VAL A 534 -24.77 14.17 -18.57
N GLU A 535 -24.73 12.90 -18.17
CA GLU A 535 -23.97 11.81 -18.85
C GLU A 535 -24.29 11.63 -20.34
N GLU A 536 -25.45 12.12 -20.81
CA GLU A 536 -25.87 11.96 -22.20
C GLU A 536 -25.08 12.85 -23.20
N ASN A 537 -24.34 13.86 -22.74
CA ASN A 537 -23.61 14.82 -23.56
C ASN A 537 -22.53 14.16 -24.45
N VAL A 538 -22.52 14.52 -25.74
CA VAL A 538 -21.62 13.90 -26.75
C VAL A 538 -20.14 14.17 -26.46
N PHE A 539 -19.78 15.39 -26.05
CA PHE A 539 -18.38 15.75 -25.77
C PHE A 539 -17.86 15.08 -24.51
N LYS A 540 -18.72 14.88 -23.50
CA LYS A 540 -18.35 14.10 -22.31
C LYS A 540 -18.02 12.64 -22.64
N LYS A 541 -18.77 12.02 -23.54
CA LYS A 541 -18.47 10.68 -24.05
C LYS A 541 -17.17 10.63 -24.85
N LEU A 542 -16.90 11.66 -25.66
CA LEU A 542 -15.62 11.78 -26.37
C LEU A 542 -14.43 11.98 -25.41
N GLU A 543 -14.61 12.75 -24.33
CA GLU A 543 -13.63 12.87 -23.24
C GLU A 543 -13.34 11.49 -22.64
N GLN A 544 -14.38 10.75 -22.23
CA GLN A 544 -14.23 9.41 -21.65
C GLN A 544 -13.48 8.45 -22.59
N LEU A 545 -13.82 8.42 -23.88
CA LEU A 545 -13.11 7.61 -24.87
C LEU A 545 -11.63 8.03 -24.99
N GLY A 546 -11.34 9.33 -25.01
CA GLY A 546 -9.97 9.83 -25.01
C GLY A 546 -9.19 9.44 -23.75
N CYS A 547 -9.84 9.52 -22.60
CA CYS A 547 -9.27 9.12 -21.31
C CYS A 547 -9.00 7.60 -21.25
N ASP A 548 -9.89 6.78 -21.78
CA ASP A 548 -9.70 5.32 -21.89
C ASP A 548 -8.56 4.97 -22.85
N MET A 549 -8.40 5.72 -23.93
CA MET A 549 -7.27 5.56 -24.86
C MET A 549 -5.94 5.90 -24.20
N ILE A 550 -5.88 6.99 -23.42
CA ILE A 550 -4.66 7.36 -22.68
C ILE A 550 -4.36 6.30 -21.61
N ARG A 551 -5.38 5.90 -20.84
CA ARG A 551 -5.27 4.83 -19.84
C ARG A 551 -4.69 3.56 -20.45
N SER A 552 -5.25 3.11 -21.57
CA SER A 552 -4.81 1.91 -22.30
C SER A 552 -3.39 2.06 -22.86
N SER A 553 -3.01 3.26 -23.29
CA SER A 553 -1.65 3.54 -23.77
C SER A 553 -0.62 3.44 -22.64
N ILE A 554 -0.92 4.00 -21.46
CA ILE A 554 -0.06 3.90 -20.27
C ILE A 554 0.06 2.44 -19.81
N GLU A 555 -1.05 1.71 -19.79
CA GLU A 555 -1.07 0.27 -19.47
C GLU A 555 -0.21 -0.54 -20.45
N SER A 556 -0.33 -0.27 -21.76
CA SER A 556 0.51 -0.92 -22.78
C SER A 556 1.99 -0.60 -22.60
N LEU A 557 2.36 0.66 -22.31
CA LEU A 557 3.74 1.06 -22.06
C LEU A 557 4.30 0.39 -20.80
N ARG A 558 3.49 0.27 -19.74
CA ARG A 558 3.86 -0.45 -18.51
C ARG A 558 4.13 -1.92 -18.80
N ASN A 559 3.25 -2.58 -19.56
CA ASN A 559 3.41 -4.00 -19.89
C ASN A 559 4.65 -4.24 -20.76
N GLN A 560 4.88 -3.42 -21.79
CA GLN A 560 6.09 -3.48 -22.62
C GLN A 560 7.37 -3.25 -21.80
N ARG A 561 7.35 -2.30 -20.86
CA ARG A 561 8.47 -2.07 -19.94
C ARG A 561 8.75 -3.32 -19.10
N ASN A 562 7.71 -3.92 -18.51
CA ASN A 562 7.87 -5.12 -17.67
C ASN A 562 8.41 -6.30 -18.48
N GLU A 563 7.89 -6.54 -19.70
CA GLU A 563 8.40 -7.56 -20.62
C GLU A 563 9.87 -7.31 -21.01
N CYS A 564 10.23 -6.04 -21.29
CA CYS A 564 11.62 -5.67 -21.58
C CYS A 564 12.53 -5.92 -20.37
N MET A 565 12.08 -5.59 -19.15
CA MET A 565 12.83 -5.86 -17.93
C MET A 565 13.06 -7.36 -17.72
N GLU A 566 12.04 -8.19 -17.95
CA GLU A 566 12.18 -9.65 -17.91
C GLU A 566 13.18 -10.16 -18.93
N GLN A 567 13.08 -9.72 -20.19
CA GLN A 567 14.00 -10.15 -21.25
C GLN A 567 15.45 -9.75 -20.96
N VAL A 568 15.67 -8.52 -20.48
CA VAL A 568 17.02 -8.05 -20.12
C VAL A 568 17.54 -8.82 -18.90
N PHE A 569 16.68 -9.10 -17.92
CA PHE A 569 17.06 -9.88 -16.74
C PHE A 569 17.48 -11.30 -17.12
N GLU A 570 16.69 -12.00 -17.93
CA GLU A 570 17.01 -13.33 -18.43
C GLU A 570 18.27 -13.32 -19.33
N PHE A 571 18.48 -12.27 -20.13
CA PHE A 571 19.71 -12.15 -20.91
C PHE A 571 20.97 -11.98 -20.04
N LEU A 572 20.86 -11.26 -18.92
CA LEU A 572 22.00 -10.97 -18.04
C LEU A 572 22.27 -12.08 -17.02
N TYR A 573 21.22 -12.76 -16.54
CA TYR A 573 21.27 -13.67 -15.40
C TYR A 573 20.67 -15.05 -15.67
N GLY A 574 19.95 -15.23 -16.78
CA GLY A 574 19.45 -16.52 -17.23
C GLY A 574 20.58 -17.44 -17.69
N GLU A 575 20.29 -18.74 -17.74
CA GLU A 575 21.25 -19.80 -18.09
C GLU A 575 21.75 -19.76 -19.54
#